data_AF-A0A535ZZN3-F1
#
_entry.id   AF-A0A535ZZN3-F1
#
_cell.length_a   1.000
_cell.length_b   1.000
_cell.length_c   1.000
_cell.angle_alpha   90.00
_cell.angle_beta   90.00
_cell.angle_gamma   90.00
#
_symmetry.space_group_name_H-M   'P 1'
#
loop_
_entity.id
_entity.type
_entity.pdbx_description
1 polymer ?
#
loop_
_entity_poly.entity_id
_entity_poly.type
_entity_poly.pdbx_seq_one_letter_code
_entity_poly.pdbx_strand_id
1 'polypeptide(L)'
;QDGKPTMDADAKREVMPDNVVVIKTDVKEIPGTADVTGAPSVDYRATGSGTVVVLREGKRFDGKWSREGTGMYRFTDAAGAAITLKQGHTWIHIVPADMDLAG
;
A
#
# COMPACT_ATOMS: atom_id res chain seq x y z
N GLN A 1 10.47 0.99 6.83
CA GLN A 1 10.99 2.00 5.87
C GLN A 1 12.47 2.22 6.22
N ASP A 2 13.37 2.34 5.24
CA ASP A 2 14.85 2.47 5.41
C ASP A 2 15.65 1.24 5.86
N GLY A 3 15.19 0.02 5.56
CA GLY A 3 15.95 -1.21 5.89
C GLY A 3 16.14 -1.46 7.40
N LYS A 4 15.49 -0.66 8.26
CA LYS A 4 15.39 -0.94 9.69
C LYS A 4 14.21 -1.88 9.93
N PRO A 5 14.39 -2.94 10.72
CA PRO A 5 13.31 -3.76 11.23
C PRO A 5 12.24 -2.85 11.84
N THR A 6 10.98 -2.98 11.41
CA THR A 6 9.89 -2.34 12.15
C THR A 6 9.77 -3.12 13.46
N MET A 7 10.30 -2.52 14.52
CA MET A 7 10.24 -3.08 15.86
C MET A 7 8.94 -2.61 16.53
N ASP A 8 8.15 -3.56 17.01
CA ASP A 8 7.05 -3.28 17.91
C ASP A 8 7.62 -2.86 19.26
N ALA A 9 7.20 -1.69 19.77
CA ALA A 9 7.79 -1.08 20.97
C ALA A 9 7.50 -1.88 22.25
N ASP A 10 6.45 -2.73 22.25
CA ASP A 10 6.08 -3.53 23.42
C ASP A 10 6.65 -4.96 23.39
N ALA A 11 6.91 -5.53 22.20
CA ALA A 11 7.18 -6.96 22.07
C ALA A 11 8.67 -7.33 21.90
N LYS A 12 9.59 -6.36 21.71
CA LYS A 12 11.02 -6.62 21.37
C LYS A 12 11.21 -7.71 20.29
N ARG A 13 10.30 -7.75 19.32
CA ARG A 13 10.32 -8.75 18.25
C ARG A 13 10.18 -8.05 16.91
N GLU A 14 10.97 -8.49 15.94
CA GLU A 14 10.88 -8.02 14.57
C GLU A 14 9.51 -8.41 14.00
N VAL A 15 8.68 -7.42 13.70
CA VAL A 15 7.43 -7.67 13.00
C VAL A 15 7.77 -7.77 11.52
N MET A 16 8.02 -9.00 11.06
CA MET A 16 8.07 -9.26 9.63
C MET A 16 6.63 -9.38 9.12
N PRO A 17 6.19 -8.56 8.16
CA PRO A 17 4.86 -8.70 7.59
C PRO A 17 4.75 -10.00 6.79
N ASP A 18 3.63 -10.71 6.94
CA ASP A 18 3.28 -11.86 6.08
C ASP A 18 2.99 -11.41 4.64
N ASN A 19 2.52 -10.17 4.47
CA ASN A 19 2.22 -9.56 3.20
C ASN A 19 2.69 -8.10 3.16
N VAL A 20 3.33 -7.71 2.07
CA VAL A 20 3.58 -6.31 1.74
C VAL A 20 2.81 -5.97 0.48
N VAL A 21 1.96 -4.94 0.54
CA VAL A 21 1.17 -4.45 -0.59
C VAL A 21 1.65 -3.06 -0.93
N VAL A 22 2.12 -2.85 -2.15
CA VAL A 22 2.52 -1.54 -2.68
C VAL A 22 1.45 -1.07 -3.66
N ILE A 23 0.62 -0.14 -3.21
CA ILE A 23 -0.43 0.51 -3.99
C ILE A 23 0.20 1.70 -4.72
N LYS A 24 0.25 1.62 -6.05
CA LYS A 24 0.62 2.75 -6.90
C LYS A 24 -0.64 3.52 -7.25
N THR A 25 -0.68 4.79 -6.88
CA THR A 25 -1.81 5.69 -7.19
C THR A 25 -1.30 7.09 -7.51
N ASP A 26 -2.14 7.86 -8.20
CA ASP A 26 -1.92 9.29 -8.31
C ASP A 26 -1.97 9.89 -6.89
N VAL A 27 -0.83 10.40 -6.43
CA VAL A 27 -0.73 11.19 -5.21
C VAL A 27 -0.77 12.65 -5.67
N LYS A 28 -1.88 13.34 -5.44
CA LYS A 28 -1.99 14.78 -5.71
C LYS A 28 -2.07 15.51 -4.39
N GLU A 29 -1.21 16.51 -4.21
CA GLU A 29 -1.40 17.50 -3.15
C GLU A 29 -2.68 18.28 -3.45
N ILE A 30 -3.59 18.44 -2.48
CA ILE A 30 -4.69 19.40 -2.62
C ILE A 30 -4.13 20.77 -2.25
N PRO A 31 -3.98 21.73 -3.17
CA PRO A 31 -3.71 23.10 -2.79
C PRO A 31 -4.95 23.67 -2.07
N GLY A 32 -4.80 24.02 -0.79
CA GLY A 32 -5.77 24.87 -0.08
C GLY A 32 -6.50 24.28 1.13
N THR A 33 -6.17 23.08 1.60
CA THR A 33 -6.69 22.58 2.89
C THR A 33 -5.54 22.19 3.80
N ALA A 34 -4.85 23.21 4.32
CA ALA A 34 -4.04 23.05 5.51
C ALA A 34 -4.99 22.65 6.64
N ASP A 35 -4.71 21.53 7.30
CA ASP A 35 -5.32 21.25 8.59
C ASP A 35 -5.05 22.44 9.53
N VAL A 36 -5.90 22.66 10.54
CA VAL A 36 -5.84 23.83 11.44
C VAL A 36 -4.52 23.93 12.25
N THR A 37 -3.60 22.99 12.04
CA THR A 37 -2.27 22.87 12.64
C THR A 37 -1.11 22.95 11.63
N GLY A 38 -1.36 23.20 10.34
CA GLY A 38 -0.32 23.40 9.34
C GLY A 38 0.39 22.13 8.84
N ALA A 39 -0.15 20.94 9.13
CA ALA A 39 0.27 19.71 8.47
C ALA A 39 -0.35 19.64 7.07
N PRO A 40 0.43 19.39 6.01
CA PRO A 40 -0.11 19.24 4.65
C PRO A 40 -1.07 18.03 4.59
N SER A 41 -2.33 18.29 4.26
CA SER A 41 -3.32 17.24 4.00
C SER A 41 -2.97 16.55 2.68
N VAL A 42 -2.40 15.35 2.76
CA VAL A 42 -2.07 14.53 1.59
C VAL A 42 -3.34 13.78 1.17
N ASP A 43 -3.92 14.14 0.02
CA ASP A 43 -5.05 13.43 -0.57
C ASP A 43 -4.51 12.26 -1.39
N TYR A 44 -4.22 11.17 -0.69
CA TYR A 44 -4.05 9.89 -1.35
C TYR A 44 -5.45 9.40 -1.72
N ARG A 45 -5.70 9.16 -3.02
CA ARG A 45 -7.00 8.63 -3.45
C ARG A 45 -7.15 7.21 -2.92
N ALA A 46 -7.74 7.06 -1.74
CA ALA A 46 -7.94 5.76 -1.07
C ALA A 46 -9.04 4.90 -1.73
N THR A 47 -9.63 5.40 -2.82
CA THR A 47 -10.66 4.78 -3.65
C THR A 47 -10.28 4.96 -5.13
N GLY A 48 -10.85 4.16 -6.01
CA GLY A 48 -10.49 4.11 -7.43
C GLY A 48 -9.74 2.83 -7.77
N SER A 49 -8.81 2.91 -8.71
CA SER A 49 -8.03 1.77 -9.17
C SER A 49 -6.65 2.20 -9.64
N GLY A 50 -5.67 1.31 -9.54
CA GLY A 50 -4.31 1.56 -10.02
C GLY A 50 -3.47 0.29 -9.99
N THR A 51 -2.17 0.42 -10.25
CA THR A 51 -1.25 -0.73 -10.23
C THR A 51 -0.92 -1.11 -8.79
N VAL A 52 -0.80 -2.41 -8.52
CA VAL A 52 -0.37 -2.92 -7.22
C VAL A 52 0.76 -3.92 -7.39
N VAL A 53 1.65 -3.96 -6.41
CA VAL A 53 2.61 -5.04 -6.23
C VAL A 53 2.33 -5.68 -4.87
N VAL A 54 2.10 -6.99 -4.85
CA VAL A 54 1.95 -7.75 -3.61
C VAL A 54 3.19 -8.63 -3.46
N LEU A 55 3.88 -8.51 -2.34
CA LEU A 55 4.97 -9.39 -1.93
C LEU A 55 4.46 -10.28 -0.81
N ARG A 56 4.50 -11.60 -1.03
CA ARG A 56 4.01 -12.60 -0.09
C ARG A 56 4.78 -13.88 -0.28
N GLU A 57 5.19 -14.51 0.81
CA GLU A 57 5.92 -15.81 0.77
C GLU A 57 7.17 -15.77 -0.12
N GLY A 58 7.89 -14.64 -0.14
CA GLY A 58 9.07 -14.45 -0.99
C GLY A 58 8.76 -14.34 -2.49
N LYS A 59 7.49 -14.27 -2.89
CA LYS A 59 7.04 -14.11 -4.27
C LYS A 59 6.49 -12.71 -4.51
N ARG A 60 6.65 -12.24 -5.74
CA ARG A 60 6.08 -11.01 -6.25
C ARG A 60 4.87 -11.29 -7.12
N PHE A 61 3.80 -10.54 -6.90
CA PHE A 61 2.57 -10.57 -7.68
C PHE A 61 2.26 -9.16 -8.15
N ASP A 62 2.40 -8.92 -9.45
CA ASP A 62 2.01 -7.66 -10.08
C ASP A 62 0.53 -7.71 -10.50
N GLY A 63 -0.20 -6.62 -10.27
CA GLY A 63 -1.62 -6.59 -10.53
C GLY A 63 -2.23 -5.19 -10.52
N LYS A 64 -3.54 -5.16 -10.33
CA LYS A 64 -4.33 -3.95 -10.12
C LYS A 64 -5.00 -3.99 -8.75
N TRP A 65 -5.05 -2.85 -8.09
CA TRP A 65 -5.94 -2.64 -6.95
C TRP A 65 -7.20 -1.93 -7.40
N SER A 66 -8.31 -2.18 -6.70
CA SER A 66 -9.50 -1.34 -6.76
C SER A 66 -10.17 -1.21 -5.39
N ARG A 67 -10.80 -0.07 -5.14
CA ARG A 67 -11.58 0.17 -3.93
C ARG A 67 -12.68 1.18 -4.20
N GLU A 68 -13.92 0.83 -3.90
CA GLU A 68 -15.09 1.68 -4.10
C GLU A 68 -15.63 2.17 -2.76
N GLY A 69 -15.75 3.49 -2.59
CA GLY A 69 -16.28 4.11 -1.36
C GLY A 69 -15.55 3.64 -0.09
N THR A 70 -16.31 3.15 0.88
CA THR A 70 -15.78 2.57 2.13
C THR A 70 -15.48 1.08 2.04
N GLY A 71 -15.60 0.48 0.86
CA GLY A 71 -15.38 -0.95 0.63
C GLY A 71 -13.94 -1.40 0.89
N MET A 72 -13.71 -2.71 0.83
CA MET A 72 -12.37 -3.29 0.98
C MET A 72 -11.54 -3.12 -0.31
N TYR A 73 -10.22 -3.07 -0.18
CA TYR A 73 -9.32 -3.20 -1.33
C TYR A 73 -9.48 -4.58 -1.97
N ARG A 74 -9.52 -4.60 -3.29
CA ARG A 74 -9.46 -5.81 -4.12
C ARG A 74 -8.17 -5.76 -4.92
N PHE A 75 -7.50 -6.90 -5.05
CA PHE A 75 -6.29 -7.04 -5.84
C PHE A 75 -6.52 -8.12 -6.89
N THR A 76 -6.21 -7.83 -8.15
CA THR A 76 -6.35 -8.80 -9.25
C THR A 76 -5.11 -8.81 -10.13
N ASP A 77 -4.77 -9.97 -10.68
CA ASP A 77 -3.70 -10.09 -11.66
C ASP A 77 -4.12 -9.57 -13.05
N ALA A 78 -3.24 -9.70 -14.04
CA ALA A 78 -3.51 -9.29 -15.41
C ALA A 78 -4.65 -10.09 -16.08
N ALA A 79 -4.94 -11.31 -15.61
CA ALA A 79 -6.04 -12.15 -16.08
C ALA A 79 -7.36 -11.86 -15.34
N GLY A 80 -7.34 -10.97 -14.33
CA GLY A 80 -8.50 -10.64 -13.51
C GLY A 80 -8.71 -11.62 -12.34
N ALA A 81 -7.82 -12.58 -12.12
CA ALA A 81 -7.91 -13.49 -10.98
C ALA A 81 -7.50 -12.77 -9.69
N ALA A 82 -8.16 -13.10 -8.57
CA ALA A 82 -7.90 -12.45 -7.30
C ALA A 82 -6.50 -12.79 -6.76
N ILE A 83 -5.72 -11.76 -6.44
CA ILE A 83 -4.46 -11.90 -5.69
C ILE A 83 -4.85 -11.92 -4.21
N THR A 84 -4.82 -13.11 -3.62
CA THR A 84 -5.14 -13.29 -2.19
C THR A 84 -3.98 -12.86 -1.30
N LEU A 85 -4.29 -12.41 -0.09
CA LEU A 85 -3.31 -12.21 0.97
C LEU A 85 -3.26 -13.45 1.85
N LYS A 86 -2.08 -13.73 2.42
CA LYS A 86 -1.93 -14.72 3.48
C LYS A 86 -2.56 -14.17 4.76
N GLN A 87 -3.13 -15.05 5.58
CA GLN A 87 -3.58 -14.66 6.92
C GLN A 87 -2.38 -14.20 7.75
N GLY A 88 -2.47 -13.03 8.38
CA GLY A 88 -1.38 -12.46 9.17
C GLY A 88 -1.22 -10.96 8.94
N HIS A 89 -0.03 -10.44 9.28
CA HIS A 89 0.22 -9.00 9.21
C HIS A 89 0.37 -8.56 7.77
N THR A 90 -0.37 -7.51 7.39
CA THR A 90 -0.26 -6.89 6.07
C THR A 90 0.20 -5.45 6.25
N TRP A 91 1.29 -5.09 5.60
CA TRP A 91 1.71 -3.69 5.46
C TRP A 91 1.31 -3.17 4.10
N ILE A 92 0.71 -2.00 4.08
CA ILE A 92 0.32 -1.32 2.83
C ILE A 92 1.17 -0.06 2.71
N HIS A 93 1.94 0.01 1.62
CA HIS A 93 2.65 1.21 1.19
C HIS A 93 1.89 1.85 0.03
N ILE A 94 1.49 3.11 0.20
CA ILE A 94 0.89 3.90 -0.89
C ILE A 94 1.99 4.78 -1.46
N VAL A 95 2.24 4.66 -2.76
CA VAL A 95 3.32 5.36 -3.45
C VAL A 95 2.81 6.06 -4.71
N PRO A 96 3.49 7.11 -5.18
CA PRO A 96 3.23 7.72 -6.47
C PRO A 96 3.26 6.69 -7.61
N ALA A 97 2.40 6.92 -8.62
CA ALA A 97 2.24 6.00 -9.76
C ALA A 97 3.54 5.77 -10.56
N ASP A 98 4.43 6.76 -10.58
CA ASP A 98 5.71 6.78 -11.28
C ASP A 98 6.88 6.20 -10.47
N MET A 99 6.66 5.77 -9.22
CA MET A 99 7.71 5.20 -8.40
C MET A 99 8.24 3.88 -8.99
N ASP A 100 9.56 3.80 -9.17
CA ASP A 100 10.25 2.57 -9.56
C ASP A 100 10.45 1.64 -8.35
N LEU A 101 10.21 0.34 -8.55
CA LEU A 101 10.30 -0.71 -7.53
C LEU A 101 11.31 -1.79 -7.91
N ALA A 102 12.19 -1.55 -8.90
CA ALA A 102 13.14 -2.52 -9.44
C ALA A 102 14.46 -2.66 -8.63
N GLY A 103 14.45 -2.31 -7.35
CA GLY A 103 15.63 -2.44 -6.46
C GLY A 103 16.00 -3.87 -6.11
#